data_AF-A0A650CEH9-F1
#
_entry.id   AF-A0A650CEH9-F1
#
_cell.length_a   1.000
_cell.length_b   1.000
_cell.length_c   1.000
_cell.angle_alpha   90.00
_cell.angle_beta   90.00
_cell.angle_gamma   90.00
#
_symmetry.space_group_name_H-M   'P 1'
#
loop_
_entity.id
_entity.type
_entity.pdbx_description
1 polymer ?
#
loop_
_entity_poly.entity_id
_entity_poly.type
_entity_poly.pdbx_seq_one_letter_code
_entity_poly.pdbx_strand_id
1 'polypeptide(L)'
;MDKELLNFLLNGESQRIYKDDKYLEILNKLSEIDAKLQLLLKSKPNKSICEQILDKTYVIMSVSEIDPKLHPSLFILDLDGEKILVTFKDTIELLKMYFIIYKDQAEIKIPRRLTPLFGFLKKNGLIYLDHEDMTYKFV
;
A
#
# COMPACT_ATOMS: atom_id res chain seq x y z
N MET A 1 12.88 -45.38 49.20
CA MET A 1 12.47 -44.92 47.86
C MET A 1 10.98 -45.18 47.78
N ASP A 2 10.19 -44.12 47.90
CA ASP A 2 8.77 -44.20 48.25
C ASP A 2 7.92 -44.73 47.09
N LYS A 3 7.13 -45.77 47.37
CA LYS A 3 6.23 -46.42 46.40
C LYS A 3 5.18 -45.46 45.83
N GLU A 4 4.87 -44.38 46.55
CA GLU A 4 4.00 -43.29 46.09
C GLU A 4 4.66 -42.47 44.99
N LEU A 5 5.97 -42.23 45.08
CA LEU A 5 6.75 -41.49 44.09
C LEU A 5 6.92 -42.31 42.80
N LEU A 6 7.03 -43.63 42.94
CA LEU A 6 7.02 -44.56 41.80
C LEU A 6 5.64 -44.61 41.12
N ASN A 7 4.55 -44.63 41.89
CA ASN A 7 3.19 -44.60 41.33
C ASN A 7 2.86 -43.25 40.66
N PHE A 8 3.40 -42.14 41.16
CA PHE A 8 3.22 -40.82 40.53
C PHE A 8 3.94 -40.70 39.18
N LEU A 9 5.10 -41.35 39.04
CA LEU A 9 5.85 -41.41 37.77
C LEU A 9 5.29 -42.45 36.78
N LEU A 10 4.76 -43.57 37.28
CA LEU A 10 4.22 -44.66 36.46
C LEU A 10 2.75 -44.47 36.05
N ASN A 11 1.94 -43.83 36.90
CA ASN A 11 0.64 -43.30 36.50
C ASN A 11 0.80 -41.96 35.81
N GLY A 12 1.86 -41.85 34.98
CA GLY A 12 2.08 -40.73 34.09
C GLY A 12 0.76 -40.46 33.40
N GLU A 13 0.08 -39.43 33.91
CA GLU A 13 -0.95 -38.76 33.17
C GLU A 13 -0.28 -38.54 31.83
N SER A 14 -0.80 -39.24 30.82
CA SER A 14 -0.76 -38.67 29.49
C SER A 14 -1.24 -37.25 29.75
N GLN A 15 -0.30 -36.30 29.76
CA GLN A 15 -0.64 -34.91 29.56
C GLN A 15 -1.40 -35.01 28.25
N ARG A 16 -2.73 -35.10 28.39
CA ARG A 16 -3.66 -34.77 27.36
C ARG A 16 -3.26 -33.34 27.13
N ILE A 17 -2.37 -33.16 26.17
CA ILE A 17 -2.35 -31.97 25.35
C ILE A 17 -3.81 -31.90 24.95
N TYR A 18 -4.60 -31.15 25.72
CA TYR A 18 -5.84 -30.59 25.25
C TYR A 18 -5.33 -29.73 24.11
N LYS A 19 -5.17 -30.37 22.94
CA LYS A 19 -5.23 -29.73 21.65
C LYS A 19 -6.60 -29.13 21.70
N ASP A 20 -6.62 -27.89 22.17
CA ASP A 20 -7.79 -27.09 22.40
C ASP A 20 -8.49 -27.09 21.04
N ASP A 21 -9.52 -27.92 20.86
CA ASP A 21 -10.16 -28.14 19.55
C ASP A 21 -10.58 -26.80 18.94
N LYS A 22 -10.87 -25.83 19.83
CA LYS A 22 -11.10 -24.43 19.54
C LYS A 22 -9.91 -23.73 18.87
N TYR A 23 -8.68 -23.99 19.29
CA TYR A 23 -7.46 -23.46 18.67
C TYR A 23 -7.23 -24.04 17.27
N LEU A 24 -7.48 -25.34 17.09
CA LEU A 24 -7.45 -25.98 15.77
C LEU A 24 -8.55 -25.43 14.85
N GLU A 25 -9.75 -25.21 15.38
CA GLU A 25 -10.86 -24.59 14.65
C GLU A 25 -10.53 -23.15 14.21
N ILE A 26 -9.87 -22.37 15.09
CA ILE A 26 -9.40 -21.02 14.77
C ILE A 26 -8.36 -21.06 13.64
N LEU A 27 -7.37 -21.95 13.72
CA LEU A 27 -6.34 -22.10 12.67
C LEU A 27 -6.95 -22.50 11.33
N ASN A 28 -7.92 -23.41 11.33
CA ASN A 28 -8.62 -23.81 10.11
C ASN A 28 -9.43 -22.65 9.51
N LYS A 29 -10.13 -21.86 10.34
CA LYS A 29 -10.84 -20.66 9.87
C LYS A 29 -9.89 -19.61 9.30
N LEU A 30 -8.73 -19.41 9.92
CA LEU A 30 -7.70 -18.51 9.40
C LEU A 30 -7.15 -18.99 8.06
N SER A 31 -6.91 -20.30 7.92
CA SER A 31 -6.47 -20.89 6.64
C SER A 31 -7.54 -20.74 5.54
N GLU A 32 -8.82 -20.90 5.86
CA GLU A 32 -9.90 -20.66 4.90
C GLU A 32 -10.01 -19.20 4.48
N ILE A 33 -9.82 -18.27 5.43
CA ILE A 33 -9.81 -16.83 5.15
C ILE A 33 -8.64 -16.52 4.21
N ASP A 34 -7.45 -17.05 4.48
CA ASP A 34 -6.28 -16.84 3.64
C ASP A 34 -6.48 -17.41 2.22
N ALA A 35 -7.06 -18.61 2.11
CA ALA A 35 -7.42 -19.20 0.81
C ALA A 35 -8.44 -18.36 0.03
N LYS A 36 -9.46 -17.81 0.71
CA LYS A 36 -10.45 -16.90 0.09
C LYS A 36 -9.81 -15.59 -0.34
N LEU A 37 -8.90 -15.03 0.46
CA LEU A 37 -8.15 -13.82 0.10
C LEU A 37 -7.27 -14.06 -1.13
N GLN A 38 -6.55 -15.18 -1.19
CA GLN A 38 -5.74 -15.58 -2.34
C GLN A 38 -6.58 -15.74 -3.61
N LEU A 39 -7.79 -16.32 -3.52
CA LEU A 39 -8.73 -16.43 -4.64
C LEU A 39 -9.24 -15.05 -5.12
N LEU A 40 -9.51 -14.14 -4.19
CA LEU A 40 -9.92 -12.76 -4.50
C LEU A 40 -8.79 -11.93 -5.12
N LEU A 41 -7.54 -12.19 -4.72
CA LEU A 41 -6.37 -11.56 -5.31
C LEU A 41 -6.08 -12.07 -6.73
N LYS A 42 -6.31 -13.37 -6.98
CA LYS A 42 -6.12 -13.99 -8.32
C LYS A 42 -7.21 -13.66 -9.34
N SER A 43 -8.40 -13.26 -8.91
CA SER A 43 -9.56 -13.06 -9.80
C SER A 43 -9.67 -11.67 -10.43
N LYS A 44 -8.87 -10.70 -9.99
CA LYS A 44 -8.83 -9.39 -10.65
C LYS A 44 -7.95 -9.51 -11.90
N PRO A 45 -8.45 -9.18 -13.11
CA PRO A 45 -7.58 -9.06 -14.26
C PRO A 45 -6.45 -8.08 -13.90
N ASN A 46 -5.21 -8.45 -14.19
CA ASN A 46 -4.06 -7.57 -14.02
C ASN A 46 -4.26 -6.36 -14.93
N LYS A 47 -4.92 -5.32 -14.41
CA LYS A 47 -5.15 -4.05 -15.09
C LYS A 47 -3.80 -3.50 -15.53
N SER A 48 -3.73 -2.98 -16.75
CA SER A 48 -2.51 -2.35 -17.23
C SER A 48 -2.10 -1.19 -16.30
N ILE A 49 -0.81 -0.82 -16.28
CA ILE A 49 -0.32 0.31 -15.47
C ILE A 49 -1.15 1.57 -15.77
N CYS A 50 -1.46 1.83 -17.04
CA CYS A 50 -2.29 2.95 -17.46
C CYS A 50 -3.71 2.88 -16.87
N GLU A 51 -4.37 1.72 -16.89
CA GLU A 51 -5.69 1.55 -16.27
C GLU A 51 -5.64 1.77 -14.76
N GLN A 52 -4.60 1.27 -14.09
CA GLN A 52 -4.41 1.48 -12.67
C GLN A 52 -4.21 2.98 -12.34
N ILE A 53 -3.44 3.71 -13.15
CA ILE A 53 -3.26 5.17 -13.01
C ILE A 53 -4.58 5.90 -13.31
N LEU A 54 -5.35 5.48 -14.31
CA LEU A 54 -6.63 6.12 -14.63
C LEU A 54 -7.63 6.00 -13.48
N ASP A 55 -7.64 4.85 -12.80
CA ASP A 55 -8.51 4.58 -11.64
C ASP A 55 -8.07 5.32 -10.37
N LYS A 56 -6.76 5.38 -10.08
CA LYS A 56 -6.22 5.87 -8.80
C LYS A 56 -5.48 7.20 -8.87
N THR A 57 -5.35 7.79 -10.06
CA THR A 57 -4.53 8.97 -10.39
C THR A 57 -3.02 8.73 -10.34
N TYR A 58 -2.54 7.82 -9.50
CA TYR A 58 -1.16 7.34 -9.47
C TYR A 58 -1.10 5.91 -8.95
N VAL A 59 0.04 5.26 -9.14
CA VAL A 59 0.34 3.92 -8.61
C VAL A 59 1.70 3.95 -7.93
N ILE A 60 1.84 3.19 -6.85
CA ILE A 60 3.14 2.91 -6.22
C ILE A 60 3.50 1.47 -6.54
N MET A 61 4.69 1.25 -7.07
CA MET A 61 5.17 -0.07 -7.47
C MET A 61 6.67 -0.19 -7.26
N SER A 62 7.22 -1.41 -7.33
CA SER A 62 8.66 -1.61 -7.28
C SER A 62 9.34 -1.02 -8.52
N VAL A 63 10.56 -0.50 -8.38
CA VAL A 63 11.40 -0.08 -9.50
C VAL A 63 11.54 -1.18 -10.57
N SER A 64 11.56 -2.45 -10.14
CA SER A 64 11.72 -3.61 -11.04
C SER A 64 10.50 -3.89 -11.92
N GLU A 65 9.34 -3.31 -11.61
CA GLU A 65 8.07 -3.56 -12.32
C GLU A 65 7.87 -2.66 -13.54
N ILE A 66 8.74 -1.67 -13.77
CA ILE A 66 8.61 -0.75 -14.89
C ILE A 66 9.94 -0.55 -15.62
N ASP A 67 9.88 -0.53 -16.96
CA ASP A 67 10.96 0.01 -17.78
C ASP A 67 10.58 1.43 -18.22
N PRO A 68 11.27 2.48 -17.74
CA PRO A 68 11.01 3.87 -18.13
C PRO A 68 11.04 4.10 -19.65
N LYS A 69 11.83 3.30 -20.40
CA LYS A 69 11.97 3.45 -21.86
C LYS A 69 10.73 3.01 -22.62
N LEU A 70 9.96 2.06 -22.08
CA LEU A 70 8.72 1.56 -22.70
C LEU A 70 7.55 2.52 -22.51
N HIS A 71 7.64 3.46 -21.56
CA HIS A 71 6.53 4.32 -21.17
C HIS A 71 6.91 5.81 -21.11
N PRO A 72 7.21 6.45 -22.25
CA PRO A 72 7.69 7.83 -22.29
C PRO A 72 6.67 8.88 -21.82
N SER A 73 5.37 8.53 -21.79
CA SER A 73 4.30 9.42 -21.30
C SER A 73 4.11 9.37 -19.78
N LEU A 74 4.82 8.47 -19.09
CA LEU A 74 4.74 8.36 -17.63
C LEU A 74 5.75 9.25 -16.95
N PHE A 75 5.32 9.82 -15.84
CA PHE A 75 6.14 10.47 -14.85
C PHE A 75 6.46 9.45 -13.76
N ILE A 76 7.74 9.30 -13.46
CA ILE A 76 8.26 8.36 -12.46
C ILE A 76 9.03 9.18 -11.43
N LEU A 77 8.64 9.04 -10.17
CA LEU A 77 9.29 9.67 -9.03
C LEU A 77 9.79 8.58 -8.08
N ASP A 78 11.09 8.57 -7.80
CA ASP A 78 11.67 7.70 -6.81
C ASP A 78 11.28 8.15 -5.40
N LEU A 79 10.83 7.21 -4.56
CA LEU A 79 10.41 7.48 -3.19
C LEU A 79 11.48 7.07 -2.18
N ASP A 80 12.05 5.87 -2.33
CA ASP A 80 12.97 5.26 -1.37
C ASP A 80 14.01 4.30 -2.02
N GLY A 81 14.16 4.35 -3.35
CA GLY A 81 15.07 3.49 -4.11
C GLY A 81 14.53 2.09 -4.41
N GLU A 82 13.50 1.64 -3.68
CA GLU A 82 12.82 0.37 -3.93
C GLU A 82 11.45 0.58 -4.59
N LYS A 83 10.78 1.67 -4.23
CA LYS A 83 9.45 2.04 -4.69
C LYS A 83 9.48 3.33 -5.46
N ILE A 84 8.63 3.36 -6.48
CA ILE A 84 8.40 4.51 -7.33
C ILE A 84 6.93 4.88 -7.32
N LEU A 85 6.67 6.18 -7.37
CA LEU A 85 5.37 6.71 -7.75
C LEU A 85 5.33 6.89 -9.27
N VAL A 86 4.29 6.34 -9.89
CA VAL A 86 4.07 6.42 -11.33
C VAL A 86 2.72 7.09 -11.60
N THR A 87 2.72 8.09 -12.47
CA THR A 87 1.51 8.75 -12.99
C THR A 87 1.76 9.23 -14.42
N PHE A 88 0.79 9.87 -15.08
CA PHE A 88 1.02 10.50 -16.38
C PHE A 88 1.73 11.85 -16.23
N LYS A 89 2.60 12.20 -17.19
CA LYS A 89 3.24 13.52 -17.23
C LYS A 89 2.22 14.65 -17.23
N ASP A 90 1.18 14.52 -18.05
CA ASP A 90 0.07 15.47 -18.15
C ASP A 90 -0.63 15.69 -16.79
N THR A 91 -0.73 14.66 -15.95
CA THR A 91 -1.31 14.78 -14.60
C THR A 91 -0.46 15.70 -13.71
N ILE A 92 0.87 15.60 -13.80
CA ILE A 92 1.80 16.45 -13.04
C ILE A 92 1.81 17.86 -13.60
N GLU A 93 1.79 18.03 -14.92
CA GLU A 93 1.70 19.35 -15.55
C GLU A 93 0.40 20.05 -15.17
N LEU A 94 -0.73 19.33 -15.20
CA LEU A 94 -2.01 19.84 -14.74
C LEU A 94 -1.93 20.26 -13.28
N LEU A 95 -1.37 19.43 -12.40
CA LEU A 95 -1.21 19.77 -11.00
C LEU A 95 -0.37 21.05 -10.80
N LYS A 96 0.73 21.20 -11.54
CA LYS A 96 1.56 22.42 -11.55
C LYS A 96 0.77 23.65 -12.02
N MET A 97 -0.05 23.52 -13.06
CA MET A 97 -0.91 24.63 -13.50
C MET A 97 -1.87 25.05 -12.39
N TYR A 98 -2.46 24.10 -11.64
CA TYR A 98 -3.31 24.44 -10.49
C TYR A 98 -2.55 25.19 -9.40
N PHE A 99 -1.30 24.82 -9.12
CA PHE A 99 -0.46 25.54 -8.15
C PHE A 99 -0.22 26.99 -8.55
N ILE A 100 0.01 27.25 -9.84
CA ILE A 100 0.27 28.59 -10.37
C ILE A 100 -1.01 29.44 -10.38
N ILE A 101 -2.13 28.86 -10.86
CA ILE A 101 -3.39 29.58 -11.05
C ILE A 101 -4.04 29.92 -9.69
N TYR A 102 -3.99 28.98 -8.75
CA TYR A 102 -4.74 29.08 -7.49
C TYR A 102 -3.87 29.35 -6.26
N LYS A 103 -2.54 29.26 -6.37
CA LYS A 103 -1.61 29.66 -5.31
C LYS A 103 -1.95 29.02 -3.95
N ASP A 104 -2.16 29.82 -2.92
CA ASP A 104 -2.54 29.44 -1.56
C ASP A 104 -3.92 28.75 -1.51
N GLN A 105 -4.76 28.97 -2.51
CA GLN A 105 -6.08 28.33 -2.62
C GLN A 105 -6.05 27.00 -3.39
N ALA A 106 -4.89 26.53 -3.84
CA ALA A 106 -4.78 25.32 -4.64
C ALA A 106 -5.40 24.11 -3.92
N GLU A 107 -5.21 23.97 -2.61
CA GLU A 107 -5.76 22.86 -1.83
C GLU A 107 -7.30 22.78 -1.88
N ILE A 108 -7.96 23.93 -1.97
CA ILE A 108 -9.43 24.03 -2.02
C ILE A 108 -9.95 23.85 -3.45
N LYS A 109 -9.19 24.32 -4.44
CA LYS A 109 -9.62 24.39 -5.85
C LYS A 109 -9.13 23.25 -6.73
N ILE A 110 -8.24 22.39 -6.23
CA ILE A 110 -7.78 21.20 -6.93
C ILE A 110 -8.96 20.25 -7.21
N PRO A 111 -9.08 19.71 -8.43
CA PRO A 111 -10.13 18.77 -8.77
C PRO A 111 -10.03 17.50 -7.93
N ARG A 112 -11.19 16.93 -7.57
CA ARG A 112 -11.28 15.69 -6.77
C ARG A 112 -10.39 14.55 -7.29
N ARG A 113 -10.20 14.45 -8.61
CA ARG A 113 -9.34 13.43 -9.22
C ARG A 113 -7.86 13.62 -8.86
N LEU A 114 -7.38 14.85 -8.75
CA LEU A 114 -6.00 15.16 -8.41
C LEU A 114 -5.74 15.20 -6.90
N THR A 115 -6.78 15.34 -6.09
CA THR A 115 -6.68 15.39 -4.63
C THR A 115 -5.90 14.21 -4.02
N PRO A 116 -6.06 12.94 -4.45
CA PRO A 116 -5.27 11.83 -3.92
C PRO A 116 -3.78 11.99 -4.17
N LEU A 117 -3.40 12.43 -5.37
CA LEU A 117 -1.99 12.66 -5.73
C LEU A 117 -1.43 13.85 -4.96
N PHE A 118 -2.15 14.98 -4.94
CA PHE A 118 -1.76 16.17 -4.18
C PHE A 118 -1.56 15.84 -2.69
N GLY A 119 -2.53 15.17 -2.07
CA GLY A 119 -2.48 14.79 -0.66
C GLY A 119 -1.33 13.84 -0.37
N PHE A 120 -1.07 12.87 -1.26
CA PHE A 120 0.09 11.99 -1.14
C PHE A 120 1.40 12.79 -1.19
N LEU A 121 1.58 13.64 -2.20
CA LEU A 121 2.80 14.44 -2.35
C LEU A 121 3.03 15.34 -1.13
N LYS A 122 1.98 16.04 -0.66
CA LYS A 122 2.04 16.94 0.49
C LYS A 122 2.36 16.19 1.78
N LYS A 123 1.69 15.07 2.04
CA LYS A 123 1.88 14.28 3.27
C LYS A 123 3.29 13.67 3.36
N ASN A 124 3.88 13.32 2.23
CA ASN A 124 5.23 12.77 2.16
C ASN A 124 6.31 13.86 2.00
N GLY A 125 5.95 15.14 2.06
CA GLY A 125 6.91 16.24 1.92
C GLY A 125 7.55 16.34 0.53
N LEU A 126 6.91 15.80 -0.51
CA LEU A 126 7.37 15.88 -1.91
C LEU A 126 6.96 17.20 -2.58
N ILE A 127 6.01 17.90 -1.97
CA ILE A 127 5.65 19.27 -2.30
C ILE A 127 5.52 20.09 -1.00
N TYR A 128 5.78 21.39 -1.09
CA TYR A 128 5.63 22.36 0.00
C TYR A 128 5.02 23.65 -0.53
N LEU A 129 4.39 24.43 0.36
CA LEU A 129 3.94 25.78 0.03
C LEU A 129 5.12 26.74 0.24
N ASP A 130 5.58 27.37 -0.83
CA ASP A 130 6.53 28.47 -0.74
C ASP A 130 5.81 29.73 -0.28
N HIS A 131 6.32 30.34 0.79
CA HIS A 131 5.72 31.53 1.40
C HIS A 131 6.09 32.84 0.70
N GLU A 132 7.09 32.85 -0.18
CA GLU A 132 7.48 34.04 -0.92
C GLU A 132 6.48 34.37 -2.04
N ASP A 133 6.10 33.36 -2.82
CA ASP A 133 5.17 33.50 -3.94
C ASP A 133 3.78 32.89 -3.69
N MET A 134 3.61 32.26 -2.52
CA MET A 134 2.40 31.56 -2.08
C MET A 134 2.01 30.42 -3.04
N THR A 135 2.98 29.77 -3.68
CA THR A 135 2.75 28.64 -4.60
C THR A 135 3.27 27.32 -4.05
N TYR A 136 2.59 26.22 -4.39
CA TYR A 136 3.12 24.90 -4.10
C TYR A 136 4.26 24.56 -5.07
N LYS A 137 5.39 24.09 -4.54
CA LYS A 137 6.58 23.67 -5.29
C LYS A 137 6.91 22.22 -4.97
N PHE A 138 7.47 21.53 -5.96
CA PHE A 138 8.09 20.23 -5.74
C PHE A 138 9.43 20.43 -5.05
N VAL A 139 9.78 19.49 -4.16
CA VAL A 139 11.10 19.44 -3.52
C VAL A 139 12.18 19.08 -4.54
#